data_AF-A0A5E4R2U2-F1
#
_entry.id   AF-A0A5E4R2U2-F1
#
_cell.length_a   1.000
_cell.length_b   1.000
_cell.length_c   1.000
_cell.angle_alpha   90.00
_cell.angle_beta   90.00
_cell.angle_gamma   90.00
#
_symmetry.space_group_name_H-M   'P 1'
#
loop_
_entity.id
_entity.type
_entity.pdbx_description
1 polymer ?
#
loop_
_entity_poly.entity_id
_entity_poly.type
_entity_poly.pdbx_seq_one_letter_code
_entity_poly.pdbx_strand_id
1 'polypeptide(L)'
;MLLKNVCLIKQRKVGDNSKTPVRGSKPQGSITQLSINVLQNEHHDLKQDVVKLQADIVEKDDQILELLHSINKQQQWCRQSNIEIVGLPEAPNENPKTLMVEIAKHAGLELSFDEIEFAHRVQPFQSTPKRPKPLVIKLKDRITKDRILACGKLKVSQQRILD
;
A
#
# COMPACT_ATOMS: atom_id res chain seq x y z
N MET A 1 -11.71 -44.26 -1.47
CA MET A 1 -10.73 -44.04 -2.55
C MET A 1 -9.94 -42.78 -2.18
N LEU A 2 -8.61 -42.69 -2.10
CA LEU A 2 -7.50 -43.57 -2.42
C LEU A 2 -6.26 -43.10 -1.61
N LEU A 3 -5.53 -44.10 -1.09
CA LEU A 3 -4.08 -44.20 -0.85
C LEU A 3 -3.38 -43.26 0.16
N LYS A 4 -3.26 -43.83 1.36
CA LYS A 4 -2.12 -43.67 2.28
C LYS A 4 -0.82 -44.04 1.56
N ASN A 5 0.19 -43.17 1.56
CA ASN A 5 1.57 -43.56 1.27
C ASN A 5 2.43 -43.29 2.50
N VAL A 6 2.64 -44.36 3.27
CA VAL A 6 3.58 -44.46 4.38
C VAL A 6 4.94 -44.78 3.79
N CYS A 7 5.91 -43.88 3.95
CA CYS A 7 7.31 -44.14 3.62
C CYS A 7 7.93 -45.01 4.72
N LEU A 8 8.07 -46.31 4.46
CA LEU A 8 8.85 -47.24 5.29
C LEU A 8 10.35 -47.01 5.02
N ILE A 9 11.04 -46.31 5.92
CA ILE A 9 12.51 -46.35 5.98
C ILE A 9 12.91 -47.45 6.96
N LYS A 10 13.45 -48.52 6.38
CA LYS A 10 13.93 -49.73 7.06
C LYS A 10 15.20 -49.38 7.86
N GLN A 11 15.09 -49.33 9.18
CA GLN A 11 16.23 -49.25 10.08
C GLN A 11 17.09 -50.52 9.93
N ARG A 12 18.30 -50.39 9.39
CA ARG A 12 19.32 -51.46 9.44
C ARG A 12 19.87 -51.54 10.85
N LYS A 13 19.78 -52.72 11.47
CA LYS A 13 20.59 -53.08 12.63
C LYS A 13 22.07 -53.06 12.24
N VAL A 14 22.86 -52.25 12.95
CA VAL A 14 24.30 -52.47 13.10
C VAL A 14 24.49 -53.01 14.51
N GLY A 15 24.94 -54.26 14.60
CA GLY A 15 25.24 -54.96 15.84
C GLY A 15 26.64 -54.64 16.38
N ASP A 16 26.79 -54.97 17.66
CA ASP A 16 27.89 -54.72 18.61
C ASP A 16 29.35 -54.88 18.12
N ASN A 17 30.20 -53.96 18.60
CA ASN A 17 31.55 -54.16 19.16
C ASN A 17 32.18 -52.76 19.32
N SER A 18 32.74 -52.31 20.44
CA SER A 18 33.37 -52.94 21.58
C SER A 18 33.33 -51.96 22.76
N LYS A 19 33.16 -52.48 23.98
CA LYS A 19 33.36 -51.71 25.22
C LYS A 19 34.85 -51.37 25.33
N THR A 20 35.22 -50.12 25.07
CA THR A 20 36.45 -49.57 25.64
C THR A 20 36.11 -49.02 27.03
N PRO A 21 36.83 -49.40 28.09
CA PRO A 21 36.60 -48.85 29.41
C PRO A 21 37.09 -47.41 29.39
N VAL A 22 36.16 -46.44 29.30
CA VAL A 22 36.49 -45.04 29.58
C VAL A 22 36.83 -44.96 31.06
N ARG A 23 38.13 -45.00 31.32
CA ARG A 23 38.79 -44.82 32.60
C ARG A 23 38.27 -43.55 33.26
N GLY A 24 37.69 -43.68 34.45
CA GLY A 24 37.09 -42.58 35.17
C GLY A 24 38.05 -41.40 35.38
N SER A 25 37.55 -40.20 35.10
CA SER A 25 38.00 -38.95 35.69
C SER A 25 36.90 -38.43 36.63
N LYS A 26 37.25 -38.21 37.90
CA LYS A 26 36.36 -37.62 38.93
C LYS A 26 36.18 -36.10 38.69
N PRO A 27 35.31 -35.42 39.46
CA PRO A 27 34.30 -34.51 38.94
C PRO A 27 34.87 -33.13 38.56
N GLN A 28 34.93 -32.82 37.27
CA GLN A 28 34.94 -31.42 36.80
C GLN A 28 33.53 -30.92 36.46
N GLY A 29 32.51 -31.69 36.83
CA GLY A 29 31.10 -31.46 36.52
C GLY A 29 30.42 -30.33 37.29
N SER A 30 31.13 -29.50 38.07
CA SER A 30 30.54 -28.30 38.67
C SER A 30 30.71 -27.09 37.76
N ILE A 31 31.92 -26.84 37.25
CA ILE A 31 32.24 -25.66 36.43
C ILE A 31 31.56 -25.76 35.06
N THR A 32 31.68 -26.91 34.38
CA THR A 32 31.01 -27.13 33.09
C THR A 32 29.50 -27.08 33.22
N GLN A 33 28.94 -27.57 34.32
CA GLN A 33 27.51 -27.53 34.57
C GLN A 33 27.01 -26.12 34.89
N LEU A 34 27.81 -25.32 35.60
CA LEU A 34 27.56 -23.88 35.81
C LEU A 34 27.58 -23.13 34.48
N SER A 35 28.56 -23.37 33.61
CA SER A 35 28.62 -22.75 32.27
C SER A 35 27.43 -23.13 31.39
N ILE A 36 26.99 -24.39 31.43
CA ILE A 36 25.78 -24.85 30.72
C ILE A 36 24.55 -24.11 31.22
N ASN A 37 24.39 -23.94 32.53
CA ASN A 37 23.25 -23.23 33.10
C ASN A 37 23.27 -21.73 32.73
N VAL A 38 24.44 -21.08 32.74
CA VAL A 38 24.58 -19.68 32.31
C VAL A 38 24.19 -19.52 30.84
N LEU A 39 24.71 -20.39 29.96
CA LEU A 39 24.36 -20.38 28.54
C LEU A 39 22.87 -20.65 28.32
N GLN A 40 22.25 -21.54 29.11
CA GLN A 40 20.81 -21.79 29.03
C GLN A 40 19.98 -20.56 29.43
N ASN A 41 20.41 -19.82 30.44
CA ASN A 41 19.76 -18.57 30.86
C ASN A 41 19.92 -17.49 29.78
N GLU A 42 21.12 -17.27 29.26
CA GLU A 42 21.34 -16.34 28.15
C GLU A 42 20.51 -16.72 26.91
N HIS A 43 20.41 -18.02 26.62
CA HIS A 43 19.62 -18.51 25.49
C HIS A 43 18.10 -18.37 25.74
N HIS A 44 17.66 -18.37 26.99
CA HIS A 44 16.30 -18.08 27.38
C HIS A 44 15.99 -16.58 27.24
N ASP A 45 16.88 -15.72 27.75
CA ASP A 45 16.77 -14.26 27.67
C ASP A 45 16.76 -13.79 26.21
N LEU A 46 17.70 -14.28 25.39
CA LEU A 46 17.74 -14.00 23.95
C LEU A 46 16.47 -14.46 23.23
N LYS A 47 15.92 -15.62 23.58
CA LYS A 47 14.64 -16.07 23.00
C LYS A 47 13.50 -15.15 23.41
N GLN A 48 13.49 -14.70 24.66
CA GLN A 48 12.48 -13.78 25.16
C GLN A 48 12.54 -12.44 24.40
N ASP A 49 13.74 -11.92 24.17
CA ASP A 49 13.94 -10.67 23.44
C ASP A 49 13.57 -10.79 21.97
N VAL A 50 13.85 -11.93 21.32
CA VAL A 50 13.36 -12.19 19.96
C VAL A 50 11.84 -12.14 19.89
N VAL A 51 11.14 -12.72 20.87
CA VAL A 51 9.66 -12.68 20.92
C VAL A 51 9.16 -11.25 21.13
N LYS A 52 9.78 -10.47 22.02
CA LYS A 52 9.42 -9.05 22.23
C LYS A 52 9.63 -8.24 20.95
N LEU A 53 10.79 -8.37 20.31
CA LEU A 53 11.10 -7.66 19.07
C LEU A 53 10.15 -8.04 17.93
N GLN A 54 9.74 -9.31 17.84
CA GLN A 54 8.73 -9.75 16.88
C GLN A 54 7.37 -9.11 17.15
N ALA A 55 6.94 -9.03 18.41
CA ALA A 55 5.70 -8.34 18.77
C ALA A 55 5.77 -6.84 18.45
N ASP A 56 6.90 -6.19 18.77
CA ASP A 56 7.15 -4.79 18.47
C ASP A 56 7.15 -4.47 16.98
N ILE A 57 7.62 -5.41 16.13
CA ILE A 57 7.57 -5.27 14.67
C ILE A 57 6.12 -5.29 14.21
N VAL A 58 5.33 -6.27 14.66
CA VAL A 58 3.91 -6.38 14.29
C VAL A 58 3.14 -5.13 14.72
N GLU A 59 3.36 -4.64 15.94
CA GLU A 59 2.72 -3.42 16.43
C GLU A 59 3.08 -2.20 15.59
N LYS A 60 4.37 -2.04 15.24
CA LYS A 60 4.81 -0.92 14.40
C LYS A 60 4.27 -1.02 12.99
N ASP A 61 4.19 -2.22 12.41
CA ASP A 61 3.59 -2.43 11.10
C ASP A 61 2.12 -2.03 11.10
N ASP A 62 1.36 -2.38 12.15
CA ASP A 62 -0.03 -1.95 12.31
C ASP A 62 -0.15 -0.42 12.41
N GLN A 63 0.72 0.23 13.19
CA GLN A 63 0.76 1.69 13.29
C GLN A 63 1.10 2.35 11.93
N ILE A 64 2.05 1.79 11.18
CA ILE A 64 2.39 2.27 9.84
C ILE A 64 1.18 2.17 8.91
N LEU A 65 0.46 1.05 8.94
CA LEU A 65 -0.74 0.86 8.12
C LEU A 65 -1.83 1.88 8.46
N GLU A 66 -2.06 2.13 9.75
CA GLU A 66 -3.02 3.14 10.20
C GLU A 66 -2.62 4.55 9.72
N LEU A 67 -1.35 4.92 9.87
CA LEU A 67 -0.83 6.21 9.40
C LEU A 67 -0.96 6.37 7.89
N LEU A 68 -0.63 5.33 7.11
CA LEU A 68 -0.81 5.32 5.67
C LEU A 68 -2.28 5.50 5.27
N HIS A 69 -3.20 4.86 6.00
CA HIS A 69 -4.64 5.05 5.79
C HIS A 69 -5.07 6.49 6.07
N SER A 70 -4.60 7.07 7.18
CA SER A 70 -4.89 8.46 7.57
C SER A 70 -4.37 9.46 6.53
N ILE A 71 -3.13 9.28 6.05
CA ILE A 71 -2.54 10.10 5.00
C ILE A 71 -3.35 10.00 3.71
N ASN A 72 -3.72 8.78 3.28
CA ASN A 72 -4.51 8.61 2.07
C ASN A 72 -5.87 9.31 2.21
N LYS A 73 -6.55 9.12 3.34
CA LYS A 73 -7.80 9.82 3.64
C LYS A 73 -7.60 11.33 3.52
N GLN A 74 -6.61 11.91 4.20
CA GLN A 74 -6.33 13.34 4.14
C GLN A 74 -6.06 13.83 2.72
N GLN A 75 -5.30 13.08 1.92
CA GLN A 75 -5.07 13.41 0.52
C GLN A 75 -6.36 13.41 -0.31
N GLN A 76 -7.28 12.46 -0.07
CA GLN A 76 -8.60 12.45 -0.71
C GLN A 76 -9.42 13.68 -0.31
N TRP A 77 -9.38 14.10 0.96
CA TRP A 77 -10.03 15.32 1.43
C TRP A 77 -9.49 16.56 0.72
N CYS A 78 -8.16 16.69 0.60
CA CYS A 78 -7.55 17.82 -0.10
C CYS A 78 -7.92 17.87 -1.60
N ARG A 79 -8.21 16.73 -2.23
CA ARG A 79 -8.61 16.62 -3.64
C ARG A 79 -10.14 16.63 -3.82
N GLN A 80 -10.90 16.81 -2.75
CA GLN A 80 -12.35 16.66 -2.79
C GLN A 80 -13.03 17.74 -3.64
N SER A 81 -12.44 18.92 -3.83
CA SER A 81 -12.95 19.95 -4.76
C SER A 81 -12.21 19.97 -6.10
N ASN A 82 -11.36 18.98 -6.37
CA ASN A 82 -10.62 18.89 -7.63
C ASN A 82 -11.44 18.15 -8.69
N ILE A 83 -11.34 18.61 -9.94
CA ILE A 83 -11.79 17.93 -11.15
C ILE A 83 -10.56 17.67 -12.02
N GLU A 84 -10.44 16.43 -12.48
CA GLU A 84 -9.47 16.04 -13.49
C GLU A 84 -10.19 15.81 -14.82
N ILE A 85 -9.70 16.45 -15.88
CA ILE A 85 -10.20 16.30 -17.24
C ILE A 85 -9.09 15.72 -18.09
N VAL A 86 -9.38 14.56 -18.69
CA VAL A 86 -8.40 13.80 -19.47
C VAL A 86 -8.83 13.70 -20.92
N GLY A 87 -7.87 13.68 -21.84
CA GLY A 87 -8.16 13.56 -23.28
C GLY A 87 -8.46 14.89 -23.97
N LEU A 88 -8.40 16.01 -23.25
CA LEU A 88 -8.53 17.34 -23.84
C LEU A 88 -7.25 17.66 -24.64
N PRO A 89 -7.33 17.94 -25.96
CA PRO A 89 -6.17 18.33 -26.77
C PRO A 89 -5.44 19.54 -26.16
N GLU A 90 -4.14 19.63 -26.38
CA GLU A 90 -3.32 20.77 -25.92
C GLU A 90 -3.19 21.79 -27.04
N ALA A 91 -3.51 23.05 -26.75
CA ALA A 91 -3.26 24.18 -27.65
C ALA A 91 -2.15 25.08 -27.09
N PRO A 92 -1.30 25.66 -27.96
CA PRO A 92 -0.31 26.65 -27.51
C PRO A 92 -1.03 27.88 -26.94
N ASN A 93 -0.54 28.39 -25.81
CA ASN A 93 -1.10 29.55 -25.09
C ASN A 93 -2.57 29.38 -24.63
N GLU A 94 -3.01 28.15 -24.36
CA GLU A 94 -4.34 27.93 -23.77
C GLU A 94 -4.45 28.49 -22.35
N ASN A 95 -5.65 28.93 -21.98
CA ASN A 95 -5.97 29.31 -20.60
C ASN A 95 -6.81 28.21 -19.94
N PRO A 96 -6.25 27.43 -18.99
CA PRO A 96 -6.95 26.41 -18.22
C PRO A 96 -8.29 26.83 -17.61
N LYS A 97 -8.40 28.07 -17.11
CA LYS A 97 -9.64 28.55 -16.49
C LYS A 97 -10.73 28.77 -17.53
N THR A 98 -10.36 29.36 -18.68
CA THR A 98 -11.30 29.59 -19.78
C THR A 98 -11.86 28.27 -20.33
N LEU A 99 -10.99 27.28 -20.52
CA LEU A 99 -11.39 25.93 -20.94
C LEU A 99 -12.40 25.31 -19.98
N MET A 100 -12.20 25.47 -18.66
CA MET A 100 -13.13 24.96 -17.68
C MET A 100 -14.51 25.64 -17.75
N VAL A 101 -14.55 26.95 -17.94
CA VAL A 101 -15.80 27.71 -18.11
C VAL A 101 -16.54 27.27 -19.38
N GLU A 102 -15.83 27.06 -20.48
CA GLU A 102 -16.40 26.52 -21.72
C GLU A 102 -16.96 25.11 -21.54
N ILE A 103 -16.25 24.24 -20.83
CA ILE A 103 -16.70 22.88 -20.51
C ILE A 103 -17.95 22.92 -19.61
N ALA A 104 -17.97 23.79 -18.61
CA ALA A 104 -19.14 23.97 -17.74
C ALA A 104 -20.36 24.46 -18.55
N LYS A 105 -20.15 25.44 -19.43
CA LYS A 105 -21.19 25.94 -20.35
C LYS A 105 -21.70 24.83 -21.26
N HIS A 106 -20.81 24.00 -21.80
CA HIS A 106 -21.19 22.83 -22.58
C HIS A 106 -21.94 21.79 -21.75
N ALA A 107 -21.66 21.68 -20.45
CA ALA A 107 -22.44 20.87 -19.51
C ALA A 107 -23.78 21.52 -19.11
N GLY A 108 -24.07 22.76 -19.52
CA GLY A 108 -25.30 23.49 -19.20
C GLY A 108 -25.25 24.20 -17.84
N LEU A 109 -24.06 24.48 -17.32
CA LEU A 109 -23.88 25.31 -16.14
C LEU A 109 -23.14 26.60 -16.50
N GLU A 110 -23.51 27.69 -15.85
CA GLU A 110 -22.69 28.89 -15.82
C GLU A 110 -21.71 28.78 -14.65
N LEU A 111 -20.42 28.90 -14.93
CA LEU A 111 -19.33 28.87 -13.96
C LEU A 111 -18.57 30.19 -14.03
N SER A 112 -18.41 30.87 -12.91
CA SER A 112 -17.61 32.09 -12.83
C SER A 112 -16.12 31.76 -12.65
N PHE A 113 -15.25 32.64 -13.17
CA PHE A 113 -13.80 32.53 -12.93
C PHE A 113 -13.44 32.59 -11.44
N ASP A 114 -14.24 33.26 -10.63
CA ASP A 114 -14.03 33.37 -9.19
C ASP A 114 -14.29 32.07 -8.46
N GLU A 115 -15.11 31.16 -9.00
CA GLU A 115 -15.37 29.85 -8.39
C GLU A 115 -14.20 28.88 -8.59
N ILE A 116 -13.26 29.23 -9.47
CA ILE A 116 -12.06 28.47 -9.79
C ILE A 116 -10.86 29.00 -8.98
N GLU A 117 -10.42 28.22 -8.00
CA GLU A 117 -9.23 28.52 -7.20
C GLU A 117 -7.97 28.46 -8.07
N PHE A 118 -7.74 27.31 -8.72
CA PHE A 118 -6.65 27.13 -9.67
C PHE A 118 -7.04 26.16 -10.80
N ALA A 119 -6.37 26.30 -11.94
CA ALA A 119 -6.49 25.37 -13.06
C ALA A 119 -5.13 25.27 -13.76
N HIS A 120 -4.63 24.07 -13.96
CA HIS A 120 -3.35 23.83 -14.65
C HIS A 120 -3.29 22.44 -15.27
N ARG A 121 -2.46 22.28 -16.30
CA ARG A 121 -2.11 20.96 -16.84
C ARG A 121 -1.09 20.30 -15.91
N VAL A 122 -1.31 19.04 -15.56
CA VAL A 122 -0.41 18.27 -14.68
C VAL A 122 0.34 17.25 -15.51
N GLN A 123 1.65 17.11 -15.26
CA GLN A 123 2.41 16.03 -15.86
C GLN A 123 2.07 14.70 -15.15
N PRO A 124 1.57 13.69 -15.88
CA PRO A 124 1.30 12.39 -15.27
C PRO A 124 2.61 11.70 -14.89
N PHE A 125 2.57 10.92 -13.81
CA PHE A 125 3.73 10.17 -13.32
C PHE A 125 4.31 9.22 -14.39
N GLN A 126 3.43 8.54 -15.13
CA GLN A 126 3.78 7.78 -16.32
C GLN A 126 3.32 8.55 -17.57
N SER A 127 4.26 9.25 -18.19
CA SER A 127 3.99 9.97 -19.43
C SER A 127 3.91 8.99 -20.60
N THR A 128 2.70 8.72 -21.10
CA THR A 128 2.51 7.98 -22.34
C THR A 128 2.70 8.91 -23.53
N PRO A 129 3.62 8.62 -24.48
CA PRO A 129 3.76 9.41 -25.68
C PRO A 129 2.42 9.43 -26.42
N LYS A 130 2.01 10.61 -26.92
CA LYS A 130 0.74 10.90 -27.61
C LYS A 130 -0.51 11.15 -26.74
N ARG A 131 -0.46 10.98 -25.41
CA ARG A 131 -1.60 11.36 -24.57
C ARG A 131 -1.45 12.81 -24.10
N PRO A 132 -2.46 13.67 -24.28
CA PRO A 132 -2.40 15.02 -23.75
C PRO A 132 -2.38 14.99 -22.21
N LYS A 133 -1.70 15.95 -21.62
CA LYS A 133 -1.61 16.16 -20.17
C LYS A 133 -3.01 16.40 -19.61
N PRO A 134 -3.37 15.76 -18.48
CA PRO A 134 -4.64 16.03 -17.82
C PRO A 134 -4.70 17.48 -17.34
N LEU A 135 -5.89 18.06 -17.42
CA LEU A 135 -6.21 19.37 -16.86
C LEU A 135 -6.79 19.16 -15.46
N VAL A 136 -6.12 19.68 -14.44
CA VAL A 136 -6.58 19.63 -13.05
C VAL A 136 -7.07 21.00 -12.63
N ILE A 137 -8.32 21.06 -12.21
CA ILE A 137 -8.98 22.26 -11.69
C ILE A 137 -9.34 22.05 -10.24
N LYS A 138 -9.09 23.03 -9.38
CA LYS A 138 -9.66 23.09 -8.04
C LYS A 138 -10.69 24.18 -7.95
N LEU A 139 -11.87 23.80 -7.49
CA LEU A 139 -12.98 24.69 -7.23
C LEU A 139 -12.96 25.13 -5.76
N LYS A 140 -13.51 26.31 -5.49
CA LYS A 140 -13.70 26.80 -4.12
C LYS A 140 -14.61 25.87 -3.32
N ASP A 141 -15.70 25.43 -3.94
CA ASP A 141 -16.73 24.63 -3.29
C ASP A 141 -16.89 23.25 -3.92
N ARG A 142 -17.04 22.24 -3.06
CA ARG A 142 -17.38 20.88 -3.46
C ARG A 142 -18.75 20.82 -4.16
N ILE A 143 -19.70 21.65 -3.74
CA ILE A 143 -21.06 21.63 -4.31
C ILE A 143 -21.02 21.97 -5.80
N THR A 144 -20.23 22.97 -6.19
CA THR A 144 -20.02 23.34 -7.60
C THR A 144 -19.44 22.17 -8.40
N LYS A 145 -18.47 21.45 -7.81
CA LYS A 145 -17.93 20.22 -8.41
C LYS A 145 -19.01 19.18 -8.66
N ASP A 146 -19.80 18.86 -7.64
CA ASP A 146 -20.80 17.80 -7.69
C ASP A 146 -21.90 18.16 -8.71
N ARG A 147 -22.27 19.44 -8.83
CA ARG A 147 -23.18 19.95 -9.88
C ARG A 147 -22.62 19.74 -11.29
N ILE A 148 -21.36 20.11 -11.53
CA ILE A 148 -20.71 19.93 -12.84
C ILE A 148 -20.66 18.44 -13.22
N LEU A 149 -20.26 17.59 -12.29
CA LEU A 149 -20.19 16.14 -12.51
C LEU A 149 -21.56 15.52 -12.77
N ALA A 150 -22.61 15.98 -12.08
CA ALA A 150 -23.97 15.52 -12.30
C ALA A 150 -24.47 15.85 -13.71
N CYS A 151 -24.32 17.11 -14.15
CA CYS A 151 -24.74 17.53 -15.48
C CYS A 151 -23.94 16.86 -16.60
N GLY A 152 -22.62 16.70 -16.42
CA GLY A 152 -21.77 15.99 -17.39
C GLY A 152 -22.21 14.55 -17.62
N LYS A 153 -22.58 13.82 -16.55
CA LYS A 153 -23.09 12.44 -16.68
C LYS A 153 -24.40 12.37 -17.45
N LEU A 154 -25.34 13.27 -17.17
CA LEU A 154 -26.65 13.29 -17.82
C LEU A 154 -26.53 13.51 -19.33
N LYS A 155 -25.67 14.42 -19.77
CA LYS A 155 -25.48 14.69 -21.21
C LYS A 155 -24.83 13.53 -21.95
N VAL A 156 -23.86 12.85 -21.35
CA VAL A 156 -23.25 11.65 -21.96
C VAL A 156 -24.28 10.52 -22.12
N SER A 157 -25.18 10.36 -21.15
CA SER A 157 -26.28 9.39 -21.24
C SER A 157 -27.29 9.76 -22.33
N GLN A 158 -27.63 11.04 -22.49
CA GLN A 158 -28.54 11.51 -23.53
C GLN A 158 -27.93 11.38 -24.94
N GLN A 159 -26.65 11.72 -25.09
CA GLN A 159 -25.95 11.61 -26.38
C GLN A 159 -25.87 10.15 -26.85
N ARG A 160 -25.60 9.20 -25.95
CA ARG A 160 -25.60 7.76 -26.27
C ARG A 160 -26.96 7.18 -26.63
N ILE A 161 -28.05 7.87 -26.33
CA ILE A 161 -29.40 7.44 -26.71
C ILE A 161 -29.76 7.97 -28.11
N LEU A 162 -29.06 9.01 -28.56
CA LEU A 162 -29.30 9.69 -29.84
C LEU A 162 -28.36 9.21 -30.97
N ASP A 163 -27.24 8.57 -30.63
CA ASP A 163 -26.28 7.94 -31.55
C ASP A 163 -26.56 6.43 -31.70
#